data_AF-A0A0F8YAB0-F1
#
_entry.id   AF-A0A0F8YAB0-F1
#
_cell.length_a   1.000
_cell.length_b   1.000
_cell.length_c   1.000
_cell.angle_alpha   90.00
_cell.angle_beta   90.00
_cell.angle_gamma   90.00
#
_symmetry.space_group_name_H-M   'P 1'
#
loop_
_entity.id
_entity.type
_entity.pdbx_description
1 polymer ?
#
loop_
_entity_poly.entity_id
_entity_poly.type
_entity_poly.pdbx_seq_one_letter_code
_entity_poly.pdbx_strand_id
1 'polypeptide(L)'
;VRVNPTEPVAGLQFDMNWDGSVVSLTGVTEGDFLTQGGSSSFFRPPTISEGRAEGVAGVVIQGSVSGPGTFAILHFEAIGNGETDLTFSNTILANTDAQPIGVEVTPGKITVRFPWDVNLDGKVDVLDLIEVAQHWGANGPYDINQDHVVNVMELVLIAQQISPTA
;
A
#
# COMPACT_ATOMS: atom_id res chain seq x y z
N VAL A 1 -5.99 -3.98 5.91
CA VAL A 1 -6.97 -4.98 5.44
C VAL A 1 -8.16 -4.99 6.39
N ARG A 2 -9.32 -4.51 5.93
CA ARG A 2 -10.54 -4.46 6.74
C ARG A 2 -11.43 -5.67 6.45
N VAL A 3 -12.15 -6.10 7.47
CA VAL A 3 -13.08 -7.22 7.40
C VAL A 3 -14.44 -6.75 7.92
N ASN A 4 -15.51 -7.11 7.21
CA ASN A 4 -16.88 -6.85 7.61
C ASN A 4 -17.65 -8.19 7.56
N PRO A 5 -17.63 -8.96 8.66
CA PRO A 5 -18.18 -10.31 8.66
C PRO A 5 -19.70 -10.31 8.72
N THR A 6 -20.34 -11.27 8.07
CA THR A 6 -21.80 -11.50 8.12
C THR A 6 -22.20 -12.52 9.17
N GLU A 7 -21.24 -13.30 9.67
CA GLU A 7 -21.39 -14.32 10.71
C GLU A 7 -20.11 -14.40 11.57
N PRO A 8 -20.13 -15.05 12.74
CA PRO A 8 -18.96 -15.11 13.61
C PRO A 8 -17.74 -15.78 12.96
N VAL A 9 -16.59 -15.12 13.01
CA VAL A 9 -15.32 -15.55 12.42
C VAL A 9 -14.38 -16.03 13.51
N ALA A 10 -13.84 -17.23 13.36
CA ALA A 10 -12.81 -17.79 14.25
C ALA A 10 -11.40 -17.63 13.67
N GLY A 11 -11.25 -17.50 12.35
CA GLY A 11 -9.96 -17.30 11.71
C GLY A 11 -10.06 -16.78 10.29
N LEU A 12 -8.94 -16.28 9.79
CA LEU A 12 -8.84 -15.71 8.46
C LEU A 12 -7.44 -15.93 7.89
N GLN A 13 -7.35 -16.18 6.58
CA GLN A 13 -6.09 -16.12 5.83
C GLN A 13 -6.25 -15.40 4.48
N PHE A 14 -5.14 -14.90 3.95
CA PHE A 14 -5.01 -14.45 2.57
C PHE A 14 -3.55 -14.46 2.09
N ASP A 15 -3.38 -14.51 0.77
CA ASP A 15 -2.19 -14.08 0.06
C ASP A 15 -2.46 -12.74 -0.63
N MET A 16 -1.43 -11.94 -0.87
CA MET A 16 -1.56 -10.64 -1.53
C MET A 16 -0.48 -10.44 -2.59
N ASN A 17 -0.86 -9.82 -3.69
CA ASN A 17 0.03 -9.44 -4.79
C ASN A 17 -0.03 -7.92 -5.04
N TRP A 18 1.10 -7.36 -5.47
CA TRP A 18 1.27 -5.96 -5.88
C TRP A 18 2.39 -5.85 -6.92
N ASP A 19 2.58 -4.65 -7.46
CA ASP A 19 3.69 -4.30 -8.36
C ASP A 19 4.88 -3.81 -7.54
N GLY A 20 5.94 -4.64 -7.49
CA GLY A 20 7.17 -4.36 -6.76
C GLY A 20 7.97 -3.17 -7.28
N SER A 21 7.70 -2.71 -8.52
CA SER A 21 8.33 -1.50 -9.06
C SER A 21 7.73 -0.21 -8.51
N VAL A 22 6.50 -0.28 -7.96
CA VAL A 22 5.80 0.88 -7.40
C VAL A 22 6.01 0.97 -5.88
N VAL A 23 5.87 -0.15 -5.17
CA VAL A 23 6.05 -0.22 -3.71
C VAL A 23 6.70 -1.52 -3.26
N SER A 24 7.37 -1.49 -2.11
CA SER A 24 7.91 -2.65 -1.42
C SER A 24 7.18 -2.85 -0.08
N LEU A 25 6.68 -4.06 0.17
CA LEU A 25 6.07 -4.39 1.46
C LEU A 25 7.17 -4.72 2.47
N THR A 26 7.29 -3.92 3.53
CA THR A 26 8.34 -4.08 4.56
C THR A 26 7.87 -4.85 5.78
N GLY A 27 6.56 -4.97 5.98
CA GLY A 27 6.01 -5.76 7.07
C GLY A 27 4.50 -5.81 7.10
N VAL A 28 3.98 -6.74 7.91
CA VAL A 28 2.55 -6.86 8.20
C VAL A 28 2.38 -7.05 9.71
N THR A 29 1.57 -6.20 10.33
CA THR A 29 1.22 -6.30 11.75
C THR A 29 -0.25 -6.65 11.90
N GLU A 30 -0.59 -7.36 12.98
CA GLU A 30 -1.98 -7.66 13.31
C GLU A 30 -2.76 -6.36 13.59
N GLY A 31 -4.02 -6.32 13.18
CA GLY A 31 -4.96 -5.27 13.58
C GLY A 31 -5.82 -5.68 14.78
N ASP A 32 -6.96 -5.02 14.95
CA ASP A 32 -7.87 -5.23 16.08
C ASP A 32 -8.96 -6.28 15.83
N PHE A 33 -9.12 -6.81 14.61
CA PHE A 33 -10.27 -7.63 14.23
C PHE A 33 -10.40 -8.90 15.08
N LEU A 34 -9.32 -9.66 15.29
CA LEU A 34 -9.35 -10.91 16.06
C LEU A 34 -9.23 -10.71 17.58
N THR A 35 -8.92 -9.48 18.02
CA THR A 35 -8.73 -9.13 19.43
C THR A 35 -9.91 -8.32 20.00
N GLN A 36 -10.99 -8.18 19.21
CA GLN A 36 -12.23 -7.54 19.65
C GLN A 36 -12.75 -8.14 20.96
N GLY A 37 -13.30 -7.28 21.81
CA GLY A 37 -13.84 -7.69 23.12
C GLY A 37 -12.79 -8.21 24.10
N GLY A 38 -11.50 -7.95 23.87
CA GLY A 38 -10.41 -8.46 24.71
C GLY A 38 -10.05 -9.92 24.43
N SER A 39 -10.45 -10.45 23.26
CA SER A 39 -10.10 -11.79 22.82
C SER A 39 -8.58 -11.90 22.60
N SER A 40 -8.02 -13.05 22.93
CA SER A 40 -6.64 -13.38 22.55
C SER A 40 -6.61 -13.93 21.14
N SER A 41 -5.52 -13.70 20.41
CA SER A 41 -5.34 -14.21 19.05
C SER A 41 -3.95 -14.83 18.85
N PHE A 42 -3.84 -15.61 17.79
CA PHE A 42 -2.55 -15.98 17.20
C PHE A 42 -2.49 -15.37 15.80
N PHE A 43 -1.43 -14.61 15.52
CA PHE A 43 -1.18 -14.02 14.22
C PHE A 43 0.08 -14.61 13.60
N ARG A 44 -0.06 -15.09 12.37
CA ARG A 44 1.05 -15.54 11.52
C ARG A 44 1.35 -14.46 10.48
N PRO A 45 2.53 -13.79 10.57
CA PRO A 45 2.97 -12.88 9.51
C PRO A 45 3.28 -13.66 8.22
N PRO A 46 3.24 -12.99 7.06
CA PRO A 46 3.52 -13.64 5.78
C PRO A 46 5.01 -13.93 5.58
N THR A 47 5.30 -14.81 4.63
CA THR A 47 6.57 -14.76 3.91
C THR A 47 6.47 -13.70 2.82
N ILE A 48 7.41 -12.75 2.77
CA ILE A 48 7.42 -11.65 1.81
C ILE A 48 8.47 -11.93 0.73
N SER A 49 8.05 -11.81 -0.54
CA SER A 49 8.91 -11.76 -1.71
C SER A 49 8.53 -10.58 -2.60
N GLU A 50 9.28 -10.36 -3.68
CA GLU A 50 9.00 -9.28 -4.61
C GLU A 50 7.57 -9.41 -5.19
N GLY A 51 6.72 -8.42 -4.93
CA GLY A 51 5.34 -8.39 -5.41
C GLY A 51 4.38 -9.42 -4.78
N ARG A 52 4.78 -10.12 -3.70
CA ARG A 52 3.94 -11.14 -3.07
C ARG A 52 4.14 -11.28 -1.56
N ALA A 53 3.03 -11.40 -0.83
CA ALA A 53 2.97 -11.75 0.58
C ALA A 53 2.15 -13.02 0.73
N GLU A 54 2.77 -14.09 1.22
CA GLU A 54 2.16 -15.41 1.28
C GLU A 54 1.84 -15.84 2.71
N GLY A 55 0.59 -16.22 2.92
CA GLY A 55 0.11 -16.84 4.13
C GLY A 55 -0.03 -15.89 5.31
N VAL A 56 -0.53 -14.68 5.08
CA VAL A 56 -1.04 -13.87 6.20
C VAL A 56 -2.20 -14.63 6.81
N ALA A 57 -2.12 -14.98 8.09
CA ALA A 57 -3.19 -15.74 8.75
C ALA A 57 -3.32 -15.36 10.21
N GLY A 58 -4.52 -15.54 10.77
CA GLY A 58 -4.73 -15.40 12.19
C GLY A 58 -5.98 -16.12 12.66
N VAL A 59 -6.00 -16.46 13.95
CA VAL A 59 -7.12 -17.13 14.61
C VAL A 59 -7.41 -16.48 15.96
N VAL A 60 -8.68 -16.44 16.34
CA VAL A 60 -9.10 -16.13 17.70
C VAL A 60 -8.81 -17.35 18.57
N ILE A 61 -8.19 -17.15 19.74
CA ILE A 61 -7.99 -18.21 20.73
C ILE A 61 -9.29 -18.35 21.53
N GLN A 62 -9.96 -19.49 21.38
CA GLN A 62 -11.19 -19.83 22.11
C GLN A 62 -12.32 -18.82 21.93
N GLY A 63 -12.83 -18.68 20.71
CA GLY A 63 -13.99 -17.85 20.45
C GLY A 63 -14.19 -17.52 18.98
N SER A 64 -14.88 -16.40 18.76
CA SER A 64 -15.08 -15.80 17.45
C SER A 64 -15.31 -14.30 17.60
N VAL A 65 -15.18 -13.59 16.49
CA VAL A 65 -15.45 -12.15 16.38
C VAL A 65 -16.50 -11.93 15.30
N SER A 66 -17.39 -10.95 15.53
CA SER A 66 -18.53 -10.70 14.63
C SER A 66 -18.66 -9.23 14.23
N GLY A 67 -17.83 -8.34 14.78
CA GLY A 67 -17.85 -6.92 14.45
C GLY A 67 -16.91 -6.60 13.29
N PRO A 68 -17.19 -5.55 12.49
CA PRO A 68 -16.21 -5.06 11.52
C PRO A 68 -14.92 -4.62 12.20
N GLY A 69 -13.77 -4.86 11.57
CA GLY A 69 -12.47 -4.50 12.14
C GLY A 69 -11.33 -4.56 11.13
N THR A 70 -10.11 -4.31 11.61
CA THR A 70 -8.88 -4.41 10.83
C THR A 70 -8.17 -5.71 11.15
N PHE A 71 -8.02 -6.60 10.17
CA PHE A 71 -7.32 -7.87 10.39
C PHE A 71 -5.79 -7.69 10.34
N ALA A 72 -5.31 -6.93 9.36
CA ALA A 72 -3.88 -6.72 9.16
C ALA A 72 -3.59 -5.28 8.72
N ILE A 73 -2.48 -4.73 9.19
CA ILE A 73 -1.91 -3.44 8.78
C ILE A 73 -0.68 -3.74 7.92
N LEU A 74 -0.68 -3.22 6.70
CA LEU A 74 0.39 -3.41 5.72
C LEU A 74 1.31 -2.20 5.76
N HIS A 75 2.62 -2.43 5.86
CA HIS A 75 3.64 -1.39 5.86
C HIS A 75 4.38 -1.40 4.53
N PHE A 76 4.30 -0.30 3.78
CA PHE A 76 4.90 -0.17 2.46
C PHE A 76 5.92 0.97 2.43
N GLU A 77 6.99 0.77 1.66
CA GLU A 77 7.89 1.81 1.18
C GLU A 77 7.61 2.11 -0.29
N ALA A 78 7.64 3.38 -0.67
CA ALA A 78 7.51 3.80 -2.06
C ALA A 78 8.82 3.52 -2.82
N ILE A 79 8.70 2.93 -4.01
CA ILE A 79 9.85 2.57 -4.86
C ILE A 79 9.89 3.46 -6.10
N GLY A 80 8.77 3.58 -6.83
CA GLY A 80 8.74 4.25 -8.13
C GLY A 80 7.40 4.94 -8.38
N ASN A 81 7.41 5.94 -9.25
CA ASN A 81 6.20 6.55 -9.78
C ASN A 81 5.30 5.48 -10.42
N GLY A 82 4.03 5.42 -10.02
CA GLY A 82 3.11 4.45 -10.61
C GLY A 82 1.84 4.22 -9.80
N GLU A 83 1.08 3.24 -10.24
CA GLU A 83 -0.10 2.74 -9.54
C GLU A 83 0.01 1.24 -9.41
N THR A 84 -0.42 0.72 -8.27
CA THR A 84 -0.52 -0.72 -8.06
C THR A 84 -1.81 -1.09 -7.34
N ASP A 85 -2.47 -2.12 -7.86
CA ASP A 85 -3.59 -2.73 -7.18
C ASP A 85 -3.07 -3.76 -6.16
N LEU A 86 -3.59 -3.69 -4.94
CA LEU A 86 -3.42 -4.73 -3.94
C LEU A 86 -4.50 -5.78 -4.16
N THR A 87 -4.11 -6.88 -4.79
CA THR A 87 -5.01 -7.99 -5.09
C THR A 87 -4.82 -9.10 -4.08
N PHE A 88 -5.93 -9.73 -3.68
CA PHE A 88 -5.92 -10.81 -2.70
C PHE A 88 -6.30 -12.11 -3.36
N SER A 89 -5.62 -13.18 -2.98
CA SER A 89 -5.93 -14.55 -3.39
C SER A 89 -5.86 -15.46 -2.17
N ASN A 90 -6.25 -16.73 -2.33
CA ASN A 90 -6.22 -17.72 -1.25
C ASN A 90 -6.92 -17.22 0.03
N THR A 91 -7.98 -16.43 -0.14
CA THR A 91 -8.68 -15.73 0.94
C THR A 91 -9.75 -16.65 1.53
N ILE A 92 -9.64 -16.92 2.82
CA ILE A 92 -10.58 -17.77 3.56
C ILE A 92 -10.92 -17.06 4.86
N LEU A 93 -12.20 -16.90 5.14
CA LEU A 93 -12.71 -16.67 6.49
C LEU A 93 -13.27 -18.00 6.99
N ALA A 94 -12.98 -18.38 8.23
CA ALA A 94 -13.46 -19.61 8.84
C ALA A 94 -14.35 -19.31 10.04
N ASN A 95 -15.46 -20.01 10.16
CA ASN A 95 -16.34 -19.95 11.34
C ASN A 95 -15.81 -20.85 12.48
N THR A 96 -16.55 -20.92 13.59
CA THR A 96 -16.18 -21.71 14.78
C THR A 96 -16.16 -23.22 14.55
N ASP A 97 -16.81 -23.71 13.50
CA ASP A 97 -16.85 -25.13 13.11
C ASP A 97 -15.74 -25.48 12.09
N ALA A 98 -14.78 -24.58 11.89
CA ALA A 98 -13.72 -24.66 10.88
C ALA A 98 -14.26 -24.85 9.45
N GLN A 99 -15.43 -24.28 9.16
CA GLN A 99 -15.99 -24.24 7.81
C GLN A 99 -15.74 -22.87 7.16
N PRO A 100 -15.48 -22.84 5.84
CA PRO A 100 -15.29 -21.59 5.13
C PRO A 100 -16.59 -20.77 5.06
N ILE A 101 -16.45 -19.48 5.28
CA ILE A 101 -17.47 -18.45 5.10
C ILE A 101 -17.30 -17.91 3.68
N GLY A 102 -18.41 -17.63 2.97
CA GLY A 102 -18.37 -16.98 1.66
C GLY A 102 -17.83 -15.55 1.76
N VAL A 103 -16.87 -15.19 0.90
CA VAL A 103 -16.17 -13.90 0.97
C VAL A 103 -16.28 -13.14 -0.35
N GLU A 104 -16.55 -11.85 -0.25
CA GLU A 104 -16.34 -10.90 -1.34
C GLU A 104 -15.08 -10.09 -1.05
N VAL A 105 -14.19 -10.05 -2.03
CA VAL A 105 -12.88 -9.40 -1.90
C VAL A 105 -12.87 -8.16 -2.77
N THR A 106 -12.62 -7.00 -2.16
CA THR A 106 -12.37 -5.75 -2.88
C THR A 106 -10.87 -5.46 -2.92
N PRO A 107 -10.26 -5.26 -4.10
CA PRO A 107 -8.87 -4.85 -4.21
C PRO A 107 -8.61 -3.50 -3.54
N GLY A 108 -7.38 -3.30 -3.06
CA GLY A 108 -6.87 -1.97 -2.71
C GLY A 108 -6.14 -1.34 -3.88
N LYS A 109 -5.84 -0.04 -3.81
CA LYS A 109 -4.97 0.66 -4.77
C LYS A 109 -4.01 1.57 -4.03
N ILE A 110 -2.74 1.57 -4.43
CA ILE A 110 -1.73 2.53 -4.01
C ILE A 110 -1.27 3.32 -5.24
N THR A 111 -1.17 4.64 -5.09
CA THR A 111 -0.62 5.55 -6.09
C THR A 111 0.61 6.20 -5.49
N VAL A 112 1.75 6.05 -6.15
CA VAL A 112 3.01 6.74 -5.79
C VAL A 112 3.27 7.82 -6.82
N ARG A 113 3.52 9.04 -6.33
CA ARG A 113 3.91 10.19 -7.13
C ARG A 113 5.09 10.89 -6.48
N PHE A 114 6.20 11.01 -7.21
CA PHE A 114 7.33 11.86 -6.88
C PHE A 114 7.20 13.13 -7.72
N PRO A 115 6.80 14.27 -7.12
CA PRO A 115 6.58 15.51 -7.87
C PRO A 115 7.80 16.03 -8.64
N TRP A 116 8.99 15.55 -8.28
CA TRP A 116 10.28 16.01 -8.79
C TRP A 116 10.79 15.21 -10.00
N ASP A 117 10.28 14.00 -10.21
CA ASP A 117 10.49 13.19 -11.41
C ASP A 117 9.36 13.56 -12.39
N VAL A 118 9.52 14.71 -13.03
CA VAL A 118 8.50 15.32 -13.90
C VAL A 118 8.46 14.66 -15.27
N ASN A 119 9.57 14.09 -15.72
CA ASN A 119 9.61 13.37 -17.00
C ASN A 119 9.16 11.89 -16.87
N LEU A 120 8.93 11.42 -15.64
CA LEU A 120 8.47 10.08 -15.27
C LEU A 120 9.41 8.95 -15.71
N ASP A 121 10.71 9.21 -15.72
CA ASP A 121 11.71 8.20 -16.08
C ASP A 121 12.20 7.36 -14.89
N GLY A 122 11.70 7.66 -13.68
CA GLY A 122 12.03 6.96 -12.44
C GLY A 122 13.29 7.49 -11.75
N LYS A 123 13.88 8.59 -12.24
CA LYS A 123 15.01 9.27 -11.63
C LYS A 123 14.65 10.73 -11.40
N VAL A 124 15.35 11.35 -10.46
CA VAL A 124 15.32 12.81 -10.28
C VAL A 124 16.69 13.33 -10.66
N ASP A 125 16.82 13.89 -11.86
CA ASP A 125 18.09 14.37 -12.40
C ASP A 125 17.96 15.65 -13.25
N VAL A 126 19.00 15.96 -14.03
CA VAL A 126 19.04 17.19 -14.84
C VAL A 126 18.00 17.20 -15.96
N LEU A 127 17.51 16.04 -16.40
CA LEU A 127 16.48 15.93 -17.41
C LEU A 127 15.13 16.45 -16.89
N ASP A 128 14.83 16.29 -15.60
CA ASP A 128 13.65 16.88 -14.97
C ASP A 128 13.69 18.40 -14.95
N LEU A 129 14.87 18.97 -14.66
CA LEU A 129 15.07 20.42 -14.73
C LEU A 129 14.85 20.96 -16.15
N ILE A 130 15.32 20.22 -17.16
CA ILE A 130 15.12 20.58 -18.56
C ILE A 130 13.63 20.53 -18.91
N GLU A 131 12.90 19.51 -18.45
CA GLU A 131 11.47 19.36 -18.70
C GLU A 131 10.67 20.55 -18.11
N VAL A 132 10.93 20.94 -16.85
CA VAL A 132 10.28 22.12 -16.24
C VAL A 132 10.64 23.40 -16.97
N ALA A 133 11.91 23.60 -17.33
CA ALA A 133 12.36 24.82 -17.99
C ALA A 133 11.68 25.05 -19.35
N GLN A 134 11.25 23.99 -20.04
CA GLN A 134 10.49 24.08 -21.30
C GLN A 134 9.06 24.59 -21.10
N HIS A 135 8.54 24.58 -19.87
CA HIS A 135 7.15 24.89 -19.53
C HIS A 135 7.01 26.19 -18.72
N TRP A 136 7.95 27.13 -18.88
CA TRP A 136 7.98 28.37 -18.11
C TRP A 136 6.69 29.19 -18.22
N GLY A 137 6.16 29.62 -17.07
CA GLY A 137 4.91 30.38 -16.98
C GLY A 137 3.64 29.57 -17.28
N ALA A 138 3.75 28.26 -17.47
CA ALA A 138 2.60 27.39 -17.66
C ALA A 138 1.93 27.03 -16.32
N ASN A 139 0.75 26.41 -16.43
CA ASN A 139 0.05 25.74 -15.34
C ASN A 139 0.01 24.24 -15.64
N GLY A 140 -0.08 23.38 -14.63
CA GLY A 140 -0.27 21.94 -14.82
C GLY A 140 0.70 21.10 -14.00
N PRO A 141 1.07 19.89 -14.47
CA PRO A 141 1.86 18.94 -13.67
C PRO A 141 3.29 19.40 -13.39
N TYR A 142 3.78 20.40 -14.15
CA TYR A 142 5.09 21.01 -13.99
C TYR A 142 5.15 22.05 -12.87
N ASP A 143 4.00 22.50 -12.37
CA ASP A 143 3.88 23.38 -11.20
C ASP A 143 3.93 22.54 -9.92
N ILE A 144 5.15 22.28 -9.47
CA ILE A 144 5.46 21.39 -8.34
C ILE A 144 4.98 21.99 -7.01
N ASN A 145 5.05 23.31 -6.86
CA ASN A 145 4.68 24.01 -5.63
C ASN A 145 3.18 24.38 -5.56
N GLN A 146 2.45 24.22 -6.67
CA GLN A 146 1.02 24.50 -6.83
C GLN A 146 0.65 25.98 -6.66
N ASP A 147 1.54 26.91 -7.04
CA ASP A 147 1.29 28.37 -7.02
C ASP A 147 0.64 28.90 -8.32
N HIS A 148 0.33 27.99 -9.24
CA HIS A 148 -0.23 28.23 -10.56
C HIS A 148 0.70 28.94 -11.55
N VAL A 149 2.02 28.97 -11.32
CA VAL A 149 3.01 29.52 -12.26
C VAL A 149 4.31 28.71 -12.20
N VAL A 150 4.63 28.00 -13.28
CA VAL A 150 5.98 27.42 -13.43
C VAL A 150 7.04 28.51 -13.53
N ASN A 151 7.97 28.53 -12.60
CA ASN A 151 9.06 29.47 -12.50
C ASN A 151 10.33 28.84 -11.87
N VAL A 152 11.26 29.68 -11.42
CA VAL A 152 12.55 29.22 -10.88
C VAL A 152 12.38 28.41 -9.59
N MET A 153 11.27 28.59 -8.86
CA MET A 153 10.99 27.86 -7.63
C MET A 153 10.84 26.35 -7.90
N GLU A 154 10.23 25.95 -9.02
CA GLU A 154 10.09 24.54 -9.41
C GLU A 154 11.47 23.91 -9.68
N LEU A 155 12.36 24.66 -10.35
CA LEU A 155 13.73 24.21 -10.60
C LEU A 155 14.51 24.04 -9.29
N VAL A 156 14.35 24.95 -8.33
CA VAL A 156 14.99 24.85 -7.01
C VAL A 156 14.47 23.62 -6.26
N LEU A 157 13.16 23.36 -6.33
CA LEU A 157 12.52 22.21 -5.72
C LEU A 157 13.08 20.88 -6.25
N ILE A 158 13.19 20.73 -7.58
CA ILE A 158 13.81 19.55 -8.19
C ILE A 158 15.29 19.45 -7.80
N ALA A 159 16.05 20.54 -7.91
CA ALA A 159 17.49 20.53 -7.64
C ALA A 159 17.84 20.08 -6.21
N GLN A 160 16.97 20.32 -5.24
CA GLN A 160 17.14 19.85 -3.86
C GLN A 160 17.00 18.33 -3.69
N GLN A 161 16.34 17.65 -4.63
CA GLN A 161 16.12 16.20 -4.61
C GLN A 161 17.12 15.42 -5.46
N ILE A 162 17.83 16.08 -6.37
CA ILE A 162 18.87 15.44 -7.17
C ILE A 162 19.95 14.92 -6.21
N SER A 163 20.13 13.60 -6.21
CA SER A 163 21.21 12.99 -5.43
C SER A 163 22.55 13.49 -5.97
N PRO A 164 23.45 14.02 -5.13
CA PRO A 164 24.80 14.36 -5.56
C PRO A 164 25.44 13.07 -6.06
N THR A 165 25.77 13.02 -7.36
CA THR A 165 26.46 11.90 -7.98
C THR A 165 27.68 11.52 -7.13
N ALA A 166 27.74 10.25 -6.71
CA ALA A 166 28.92 9.65 -6.08
C ALA A 166 30.08 9.53 -7.08
#